data_AF-A0ABC8KZ37-F1
#
_entry.id   AF-A0ABC8KZ37-F1
#
_cell.length_a   1.000
_cell.length_b   1.000
_cell.length_c   1.000
_cell.angle_alpha   90.00
_cell.angle_beta   90.00
_cell.angle_gamma   90.00
#
_symmetry.space_group_name_H-M   'P 1'
#
loop_
_entity.id
_entity.type
_entity.pdbx_description
1 polymer ?
#
loop_
_entity_poly.entity_id
_entity_poly.type
_entity_poly.pdbx_seq_one_letter_code
_entity_poly.pdbx_strand_id
1 'polypeptide(L)'
;MLNMEFLPVAHSCGGEIKTDVSPNPKYRHDFVTFPGSRYFTCKNYEDDGMHFRQPWTFGVEDEVRRLRMEVNDMAEEIAKLKRLITSTSRPRDC
;
A
#
# COMPACT_ATOMS: atom_id res chain seq x y z
N MET A 1 7.23 6.02 -13.26
CA MET A 1 7.21 6.42 -11.83
C MET A 1 5.91 5.88 -11.28
N LEU A 2 5.95 4.99 -10.29
CA LEU A 2 4.72 4.51 -9.64
C LEU A 2 4.15 5.69 -8.82
N ASN A 3 2.88 6.03 -9.02
CA ASN A 3 2.20 7.06 -8.25
C ASN A 3 2.11 6.60 -6.79
N MET A 4 2.88 7.26 -5.93
CA MET A 4 3.03 6.96 -4.50
C MET A 4 2.02 7.73 -3.66
N GLU A 5 0.78 7.89 -4.13
CA GLU A 5 -0.29 8.57 -3.38
C GLU A 5 -1.01 7.64 -2.38
N PHE A 6 -0.66 6.34 -2.32
CA PHE A 6 -1.38 5.32 -1.54
C PHE A 6 -0.52 4.64 -0.46
N LEU A 7 0.27 5.41 0.28
CA LEU A 7 1.03 4.94 1.45
C LEU A 7 0.62 5.71 2.70
N PRO A 8 0.76 5.10 3.89
CA PRO A 8 -0.30 4.57 4.76
C PRO A 8 -1.39 5.58 5.17
N VAL A 9 -2.52 5.03 5.56
CA VAL A 9 -3.72 5.70 6.09
C VAL A 9 -3.35 6.77 7.12
N ALA A 10 -3.93 7.95 6.97
CA ALA A 10 -3.76 9.12 7.83
C ALA A 10 -3.56 8.74 9.31
N HIS A 11 -2.44 9.16 9.87
CA HIS A 11 -2.16 8.98 11.29
C HIS A 11 -3.20 9.76 12.12
N SER A 12 -3.52 9.29 13.33
CA SER A 12 -4.46 9.97 14.25
C SER A 12 -4.07 11.44 14.54
N CYS A 13 -2.79 11.79 14.31
CA CYS A 13 -2.23 13.13 14.43
C CYS A 13 -2.66 14.11 13.31
N GLY A 14 -3.23 13.61 12.19
CA GLY A 14 -3.54 14.42 11.01
C GLY A 14 -2.31 15.03 10.30
N GLY A 15 -1.10 14.68 10.74
CA GLY A 15 0.15 15.17 10.18
C GLY A 15 0.55 14.47 8.88
N GLU A 16 1.31 15.18 8.06
CA GLU A 16 1.90 14.65 6.83
C GLU A 16 2.90 13.52 7.15
N ILE A 17 2.81 12.43 6.39
CA ILE A 17 3.70 11.29 6.53
C ILE A 17 5.00 11.56 5.79
N LYS A 18 6.13 11.49 6.51
CA LYS A 18 7.47 11.58 5.93
C LYS A 18 8.07 10.19 5.77
N THR A 19 8.82 10.02 4.67
CA THR A 19 9.62 8.83 4.42
C THR A 19 11.06 9.11 4.82
N ASP A 20 11.50 8.51 5.92
CA ASP A 20 12.86 8.67 6.42
C ASP A 20 13.65 7.36 6.27
N VAL A 21 14.97 7.51 6.09
CA VAL A 21 15.93 6.41 6.14
C VAL A 21 16.64 6.50 7.49
N SER A 22 16.68 5.40 8.24
CA SER A 22 17.37 5.38 9.53
C SER A 22 18.87 5.68 9.34
N PRO A 23 19.38 6.82 9.86
CA PRO A 23 20.77 7.22 9.64
C PRO A 23 21.76 6.44 10.51
N ASN A 24 21.29 5.90 11.65
CA ASN A 24 21.99 5.08 12.63
C ASN A 24 20.93 4.51 13.59
N PRO A 25 21.19 3.43 14.35
CA PRO A 25 20.24 2.94 15.33
C PRO A 25 20.12 4.01 16.42
N LYS A 26 19.12 4.89 16.32
CA LYS A 26 18.91 5.97 17.29
C LYS A 26 18.57 5.40 18.67
N TYR A 27 18.03 4.19 18.72
CA TYR A 27 17.66 3.50 19.94
C TYR A 27 18.12 2.04 19.87
N ARG A 28 18.74 1.57 20.96
CA ARG A 28 19.41 0.25 21.06
C ARG A 28 18.44 -0.95 20.89
N HIS A 29 17.14 -0.72 21.04
CA HIS A 29 16.07 -1.73 20.96
C HIS A 29 15.01 -1.43 19.90
N ASP A 30 15.23 -0.41 19.06
CA ASP A 30 14.27 -0.06 18.01
C ASP A 30 14.57 -0.87 16.74
N PHE A 31 13.98 -2.06 16.69
CA PHE A 31 14.06 -2.97 15.53
C PHE A 31 13.46 -2.36 14.26
N VAL A 32 12.64 -1.30 14.37
CA VAL A 32 12.05 -0.60 13.22
C VAL A 32 13.08 0.31 12.54
N THR A 33 14.14 0.71 13.24
CA THR A 33 15.16 1.66 12.75
C THR A 33 16.56 1.07 12.61
N PHE A 34 16.66 -0.20 12.22
CA PHE A 34 17.94 -0.73 11.76
C PHE A 34 18.57 0.22 10.72
N PRO A 35 19.89 0.45 10.77
CA PRO A 35 20.55 1.36 9.83
C PRO A 35 20.21 1.01 8.38
N GLY A 36 19.78 2.01 7.61
CA GLY A 36 19.38 1.82 6.22
C GLY A 36 17.93 1.37 6.00
N SER A 37 17.19 1.01 7.05
CA SER A 37 15.75 0.72 6.95
C SER A 37 14.94 2.00 6.67
N ARG A 38 13.89 1.85 5.85
CA ARG A 38 12.90 2.90 5.57
C ARG A 38 11.70 2.74 6.49
N TYR A 39 11.18 3.86 6.97
CA TYR A 39 9.97 3.90 7.76
C TYR A 39 9.17 5.17 7.46
N PHE A 40 7.89 5.11 7.77
CA PHE A 40 6.98 6.24 7.78
C PHE A 40 6.92 6.85 9.17
N THR A 41 6.97 8.17 9.25
CA THR A 41 6.80 8.92 10.51
C THR A 41 5.91 10.14 10.30
N CYS A 42 5.08 10.48 11.30
CA CYS A 42 4.32 11.74 11.31
C CYS A 42 5.32 12.92 11.34
N LYS A 43 5.08 14.00 10.59
CA LYS A 43 5.91 15.22 10.61
C LYS A 43 6.05 15.81 12.03
N ASN A 44 4.99 15.68 12.83
CA ASN A 44 4.92 16.12 14.22
C ASN A 44 5.13 14.95 15.18
N TYR A 45 5.95 13.96 14.82
CA TYR A 45 6.21 12.81 15.69
C TYR A 45 6.72 13.27 17.05
N GLU A 46 5.95 12.97 18.09
CA GLU A 46 6.37 13.04 19.48
C GLU A 46 6.45 11.61 20.02
N ASP A 47 7.45 11.32 20.85
CA ASP A 47 7.59 10.00 21.49
C ASP A 47 6.66 9.90 22.71
N ASP A 48 5.38 10.18 22.47
CA ASP A 48 4.31 10.27 23.47
C ASP A 48 3.56 8.93 23.64
N GLY A 49 3.98 7.89 22.91
CA GLY A 49 3.32 6.59 22.85
C GLY A 49 2.05 6.55 22.01
N MET A 50 1.61 7.69 21.45
CA MET A 50 0.49 7.77 20.50
C MET A 50 0.96 7.86 19.05
N HIS A 51 2.19 8.32 18.81
CA HIS A 51 2.80 8.31 17.49
C HIS A 51 3.70 7.09 17.30
N PHE A 52 3.34 6.22 16.35
CA PHE A 52 4.17 5.07 16.00
C PHE A 52 4.85 5.28 14.63
N ARG A 53 6.06 4.73 14.50
CA ARG A 53 6.72 4.62 13.19
C ARG A 53 6.28 3.32 12.54
N GLN A 54 5.81 3.41 11.30
CA GLN A 54 5.44 2.22 10.54
C GLN A 54 6.60 1.82 9.63
N PRO A 55 7.12 0.58 9.72
CA PRO A 55 8.07 0.07 8.75
C PRO A 55 7.54 0.20 7.31
N TRP A 56 8.39 0.67 6.39
CA TRP A 56 8.02 0.84 4.98
C TRP A 56 7.49 -0.46 4.36
N THR A 57 8.09 -1.59 4.72
CA THR A 57 7.73 -2.92 4.21
C THR A 57 6.26 -3.23 4.40
N PHE A 58 5.69 -2.95 5.58
CA PHE A 58 4.27 -3.19 5.83
C PHE A 58 3.37 -2.33 4.95
N GLY A 59 3.70 -1.04 4.78
CA GLY A 59 2.93 -0.16 3.91
C GLY A 59 2.94 -0.61 2.44
N VAL A 60 4.10 -1.08 1.96
CA VAL A 60 4.21 -1.64 0.61
C VAL A 60 3.46 -2.97 0.47
N GLU A 61 3.58 -3.86 1.44
CA GLU A 61 2.88 -5.16 1.41
C GLU A 61 1.36 -4.98 1.38
N ASP A 62 0.82 -4.07 2.18
CA ASP A 62 -0.60 -3.74 2.21
C ASP A 62 -1.08 -3.20 0.86
N GLU A 63 -0.34 -2.28 0.27
CA GLU A 63 -0.69 -1.68 -1.02
C GLU A 63 -0.59 -2.69 -2.16
N VAL A 64 0.47 -3.51 -2.20
CA VAL A 64 0.62 -4.58 -3.19
C VAL A 64 -0.53 -5.58 -3.08
N ARG A 65 -0.97 -5.90 -1.85
CA ARG A 65 -2.12 -6.78 -1.62
C ARG A 65 -3.41 -6.17 -2.16
N ARG A 66 -3.67 -4.89 -1.88
CA ARG A 66 -4.84 -4.16 -2.37
C ARG A 66 -4.86 -4.12 -3.90
N LEU A 67 -3.76 -3.70 -4.52
CA LEU A 67 -3.64 -3.64 -5.98
C LEU A 67 -3.84 -5.03 -6.62
N ARG A 68 -3.32 -6.09 -5.99
CA ARG A 68 -3.55 -7.46 -6.44
C ARG A 68 -5.03 -7.84 -6.41
N MET A 69 -5.78 -7.43 -5.39
CA MET A 69 -7.23 -7.65 -5.32
C MET A 69 -7.95 -6.92 -6.46
N GLU A 70 -7.66 -5.64 -6.66
CA GLU A 70 -8.29 -4.84 -7.74
C GLU A 70 -8.00 -5.42 -9.13
N VAL A 71 -6.77 -5.86 -9.38
CA VAL A 71 -6.39 -6.52 -10.64
C VAL A 71 -7.15 -7.83 -10.84
N ASN A 72 -7.35 -8.61 -9.78
CA ASN A 72 -8.11 -9.86 -9.87
C ASN A 72 -9.58 -9.59 -10.16
N ASP A 73 -10.19 -8.60 -9.50
CA ASP A 73 -11.59 -8.22 -9.71
C ASP A 73 -11.82 -7.78 -11.16
N MET A 74 -10.93 -6.92 -11.69
CA MET A 74 -10.97 -6.52 -13.10
C MET A 74 -10.81 -7.72 -14.05
N ALA A 75 -9.93 -8.66 -13.74
CA ALA A 75 -9.74 -9.86 -14.56
C ALA A 75 -11.01 -10.73 -14.61
N GLU A 76 -11.73 -10.86 -13.50
CA GLU A 76 -13.02 -11.56 -13.45
C GLU A 76 -14.09 -10.87 -14.29
N GLU A 77 -14.20 -9.55 -14.22
CA GLU A 77 -15.14 -8.78 -15.03
C GLU A 77 -14.86 -8.93 -16.52
N ILE A 78 -13.58 -8.83 -16.91
CA ILE A 78 -13.16 -9.06 -18.30
C ILE A 78 -13.54 -10.48 -18.75
N ALA A 79 -13.35 -11.49 -17.89
CA ALA A 79 -13.73 -12.86 -18.21
C ALA A 79 -15.25 -13.01 -18.41
N LYS A 80 -16.05 -12.36 -17.55
CA LYS A 80 -17.52 -12.33 -17.68
C LYS A 80 -17.96 -11.67 -18.99
N LEU A 81 -17.42 -10.49 -19.30
CA LEU A 81 -17.72 -9.76 -20.52
C LEU A 81 -17.33 -10.53 -21.78
N LYS A 82 -16.16 -11.18 -21.79
CA LYS A 82 -15.72 -12.04 -22.90
C LYS A 82 -16.73 -13.16 -23.18
N ARG A 83 -17.22 -13.84 -22.14
CA ARG A 83 -18.24 -14.89 -22.29
C ARG A 83 -19.53 -14.36 -22.88
N LEU A 84 -20.00 -13.20 -22.41
CA LEU A 84 -21.21 -12.56 -22.93
C LEU A 84 -21.07 -12.23 -24.41
N ILE A 85 -19.97 -11.59 -24.80
CA ILE A 85 -19.67 -11.26 -26.21
C ILE A 85 -19.64 -12.52 -27.06
N THR A 86 -18.96 -13.59 -26.61
CA THR A 86 -18.93 -14.87 -27.34
C THR A 86 -20.32 -15.51 -27.47
N SER A 87 -21.18 -15.36 -26.47
CA SER A 87 -22.53 -15.92 -26.50
C SER A 87 -23.48 -15.15 -27.44
N THR A 88 -23.30 -13.83 -27.56
CA THR A 88 -24.13 -12.97 -28.42
C THR A 88 -23.64 -12.89 -29.86
N SER A 89 -22.35 -13.18 -30.10
CA SER A 89 -21.77 -13.23 -31.44
C SER A 89 -21.90 -14.58 -32.15
N ARG A 90 -22.37 -15.64 -31.47
CA ARG A 90 -22.78 -16.87 -32.15
C ARG A 90 -23.96 -16.55 -33.07
N PRO A 91 -23.91 -16.89 -34.37
CA PRO A 91 -25.07 -16.78 -35.24
C PRO A 91 -26.25 -17.50 -34.58
N ARG A 92 -27.41 -16.85 -34.54
CA ARG A 92 -28.66 -17.58 -34.33
C ARG A 92 -28.84 -18.43 -35.57
N ASP A 93 -28.42 -19.69 -35.51
CA ASP A 93 -28.70 -20.64 -36.57
C ASP A 93 -30.23 -20.68 -36.75
N CYS A 94 -30.68 -20.22 -37.93
CA CYS A 94 -32.08 -20.21 -38.36
C CYS A 94 -32.56 -21.61 -38.71
#